data_AF-A0AAV9JAL9-F1
#
_entry.id   AF-A0AAV9JAL9-F1
#
_cell.length_a   1.000
_cell.length_b   1.000
_cell.length_c   1.000
_cell.angle_alpha   90.00
_cell.angle_beta   90.00
_cell.angle_gamma   90.00
#
_symmetry.space_group_name_H-M   'P 1'
#
loop_
_entity.id
_entity.type
_entity.pdbx_description
1 polymer ?
#
loop_
_entity_poly.entity_id
_entity_poly.type
_entity_poly.pdbx_seq_one_letter_code
_entity_poly.pdbx_strand_id
1 'polypeptide(L)'
;MASKRVAEDVSESSKRRKLDDNDEAAEFPTPSTASSSKLMSLPPELRIAIFEFCLCEVGPIEVTALLKEPALLQTDRQVRAETRPIWYQGNEFYSDVHDCDATLDSRFRVHVADQKLQGPVVRIGTLMSGKCWSNLVRWCKDLWNQNVPALAPAEDMNAEEAVIAAAHQIATQHRKRPWAECEEALRILRFVVCKLDNGWTA
;
A
#
# COMPACT_ATOMS: atom_id res chain seq x y z
N MET A 1 -55.82 23.50 16.23
CA MET A 1 -55.99 24.16 14.92
C MET A 1 -55.14 23.35 13.93
N ALA A 2 -55.65 22.30 13.28
CA ALA A 2 -56.59 22.27 12.14
C ALA A 2 -55.98 22.81 10.83
N SER A 3 -55.49 21.90 9.96
CA SER A 3 -55.40 21.92 8.48
C SER A 3 -54.48 20.76 8.07
N LYS A 4 -54.88 19.60 7.53
CA LYS A 4 -55.91 19.12 6.58
C LYS A 4 -55.55 19.31 5.09
N ARG A 5 -55.10 18.19 4.48
CA ARG A 5 -55.17 17.74 3.05
C ARG A 5 -54.28 18.52 2.06
N VAL A 6 -53.66 17.91 1.05
CA VAL A 6 -54.25 17.17 -0.09
C VAL A 6 -53.27 16.11 -0.65
N ALA A 7 -53.84 15.03 -1.19
CA ALA A 7 -53.21 13.91 -1.88
C ALA A 7 -53.30 14.09 -3.40
N GLU A 8 -52.34 13.53 -4.14
CA GLU A 8 -52.31 13.20 -5.59
C GLU A 8 -51.08 12.27 -5.71
N ASP A 9 -51.12 10.95 -5.87
CA ASP A 9 -51.82 10.03 -6.78
C ASP A 9 -51.64 10.35 -8.26
N VAL A 10 -50.50 9.90 -8.82
CA VAL A 10 -50.31 9.72 -10.26
C VAL A 10 -49.72 8.33 -10.48
N SER A 11 -50.64 7.39 -10.68
CA SER A 11 -50.40 6.10 -11.33
C SER A 11 -50.25 6.35 -12.83
N GLU A 12 -49.10 6.00 -13.42
CA GLU A 12 -49.00 5.88 -14.87
C GLU A 12 -48.31 4.59 -15.31
N SER A 13 -49.18 3.64 -15.61
CA SER A 13 -48.95 2.33 -16.19
C SER A 13 -48.31 2.43 -17.57
N SER A 14 -46.99 2.25 -17.65
CA SER A 14 -46.30 2.13 -18.94
C SER A 14 -46.35 0.71 -19.50
N LYS A 15 -47.09 0.61 -20.60
CA LYS A 15 -47.33 -0.56 -21.47
C LYS A 15 -46.04 -1.30 -21.86
N ARG A 16 -45.97 -2.57 -21.48
CA ARG A 16 -45.06 -3.57 -22.10
C ARG A 16 -45.49 -3.81 -23.56
N ARG A 17 -44.70 -3.31 -24.51
CA ARG A 17 -44.74 -3.79 -25.91
C ARG A 17 -44.00 -5.13 -25.95
N LYS A 18 -44.71 -6.20 -26.33
CA LYS A 18 -44.10 -7.45 -26.79
C LYS A 18 -43.59 -7.19 -28.21
N LEU A 19 -42.28 -7.24 -28.40
CA LEU A 19 -41.68 -7.46 -29.72
C LEU A 19 -41.48 -8.97 -29.84
N ASP A 20 -42.09 -9.55 -30.86
CA ASP A 20 -41.83 -10.89 -31.33
C ASP A 20 -40.57 -10.83 -32.20
N ASP A 21 -39.39 -11.09 -31.61
CA ASP A 21 -38.15 -11.30 -32.35
C ASP A 21 -37.89 -12.79 -32.45
N ASN A 22 -38.36 -13.35 -33.56
CA ASN A 22 -38.00 -14.65 -34.08
C ASN A 22 -36.65 -14.51 -34.80
N ASP A 23 -35.58 -14.31 -34.02
CA ASP A 23 -34.22 -14.22 -34.55
C ASP A 23 -33.55 -15.60 -34.47
N GLU A 24 -33.43 -16.17 -35.67
CA GLU A 24 -32.58 -17.28 -36.08
C GLU A 24 -31.27 -17.27 -35.29
N ALA A 25 -31.15 -18.25 -34.38
CA ALA A 25 -29.99 -18.43 -33.53
C ALA A 25 -28.75 -18.72 -34.41
N ALA A 26 -28.07 -17.66 -34.82
CA ALA A 26 -26.73 -17.73 -35.35
C ALA A 26 -25.88 -18.42 -34.28
N GLU A 27 -25.51 -19.67 -34.56
CA GLU A 27 -24.49 -20.41 -33.80
C GLU A 27 -23.21 -19.57 -33.84
N PHE A 28 -23.03 -18.73 -32.82
CA PHE A 28 -21.75 -18.10 -32.59
C PHE A 28 -20.73 -19.23 -32.45
N PRO A 29 -19.63 -19.22 -33.23
CA PRO A 29 -18.59 -20.19 -33.07
C PRO A 29 -18.09 -20.10 -31.63
N THR A 30 -18.44 -21.11 -30.83
CA THR A 30 -17.90 -21.28 -29.48
C THR A 30 -16.38 -21.24 -29.61
N PRO A 31 -15.66 -20.32 -28.92
CA PRO A 31 -14.22 -20.25 -29.01
C PRO A 31 -13.62 -21.58 -28.52
N SER A 32 -13.26 -22.40 -29.50
CA SER A 32 -12.72 -23.73 -29.32
C SER A 32 -11.22 -23.63 -29.11
N THR A 33 -10.76 -24.47 -28.18
CA THR A 33 -9.37 -24.73 -27.75
C THR A 33 -8.72 -23.66 -26.88
N ALA A 34 -8.71 -23.95 -25.57
CA ALA A 34 -7.76 -23.40 -24.63
C ALA A 34 -6.33 -23.69 -25.12
N SER A 35 -5.75 -22.78 -25.89
CA SER A 35 -4.33 -22.86 -26.24
C SER A 35 -3.55 -22.71 -24.93
N SER A 36 -3.02 -23.80 -24.39
CA SER A 36 -2.14 -23.71 -23.23
C SER A 36 -0.97 -22.82 -23.61
N SER A 37 -0.72 -21.77 -22.84
CA SER A 37 0.35 -20.83 -23.18
C SER A 37 1.68 -21.60 -23.28
N LYS A 38 2.46 -21.33 -24.34
CA LYS A 38 3.77 -21.99 -24.53
C LYS A 38 4.72 -21.73 -23.36
N LEU A 39 4.56 -20.61 -22.68
CA LEU A 39 5.32 -20.27 -21.48
C LEU A 39 5.06 -21.29 -20.35
N MET A 40 3.81 -21.71 -20.14
CA MET A 40 3.47 -22.70 -19.10
C MET A 40 3.94 -24.12 -19.45
N SER A 41 4.28 -24.39 -20.71
CA SER A 41 4.87 -25.67 -21.13
C SER A 41 6.37 -25.79 -20.80
N LEU A 42 7.02 -24.68 -20.42
CA LEU A 42 8.42 -24.69 -20.01
C LEU A 42 8.59 -25.29 -18.61
N PRO A 43 9.73 -25.95 -18.32
CA PRO A 43 10.12 -26.30 -16.96
C PRO A 43 10.12 -25.07 -16.03
N PRO A 44 9.79 -25.24 -14.73
CA PRO A 44 9.72 -24.15 -13.76
C PRO A 44 11.02 -23.32 -13.69
N GLU A 45 12.18 -23.96 -13.82
CA GLU A 45 13.49 -23.31 -13.74
C GLU A 45 13.67 -22.29 -14.87
N LEU A 46 13.25 -22.64 -16.09
CA LEU A 46 13.31 -21.74 -17.23
C LEU A 46 12.29 -20.60 -17.09
N ARG A 47 11.11 -20.87 -16.51
CA ARG A 47 10.12 -19.81 -16.25
C ARG A 47 10.64 -18.81 -15.24
N ILE A 48 11.22 -19.27 -14.14
CA ILE A 48 11.81 -18.41 -13.10
C ILE A 48 12.92 -17.55 -13.71
N ALA A 49 13.84 -18.13 -14.49
CA ALA A 49 14.90 -17.36 -15.14
C ALA A 49 14.37 -16.28 -16.09
N ILE A 50 13.29 -16.57 -16.84
CA ILE A 50 12.62 -15.57 -17.69
C ILE A 50 11.98 -14.48 -16.81
N PHE A 51 11.32 -14.85 -15.72
CA PHE A 51 10.66 -13.91 -14.82
C PHE A 51 11.64 -13.00 -14.10
N GLU A 52 12.77 -13.53 -13.61
CA GLU A 52 13.85 -12.74 -13.01
C GLU A 52 14.38 -11.70 -14.00
N PHE A 53 14.62 -12.10 -15.24
CA PHE A 53 15.06 -11.17 -16.30
C PHE A 53 14.03 -10.08 -16.60
N CYS A 54 12.74 -10.36 -16.46
CA CYS A 54 11.67 -9.39 -16.75
C CYS A 54 11.25 -8.52 -15.56
N LEU A 55 11.51 -8.95 -14.32
CA LEU A 55 10.96 -8.32 -13.12
C LEU A 55 12.01 -7.68 -12.22
N CYS A 56 13.26 -8.12 -12.27
CA CYS A 56 14.31 -7.59 -11.42
C CYS A 56 14.98 -6.40 -12.12
N GLU A 57 14.89 -5.24 -11.50
CA GLU A 57 15.57 -4.01 -11.91
C GLU A 57 16.97 -3.94 -11.30
N VAL A 58 17.91 -3.32 -12.02
CA VAL A 58 19.30 -3.16 -11.53
C VAL A 58 19.38 -2.13 -10.40
N GLY A 59 18.44 -1.20 -10.33
CA GLY A 59 18.39 -0.12 -9.35
C GLY A 59 17.16 -0.19 -8.45
N PRO A 60 17.14 0.63 -7.38
CA PRO A 60 16.03 0.66 -6.46
C PRO A 60 14.79 1.29 -7.14
N ILE A 61 13.62 0.70 -6.88
CA ILE A 61 12.33 1.13 -7.41
C ILE A 61 11.70 2.14 -6.46
N GLU A 62 11.38 3.32 -6.98
CA GLU A 62 10.72 4.37 -6.20
C GLU A 62 9.25 4.03 -5.95
N VAL A 63 8.86 4.06 -4.68
CA VAL A 63 7.46 3.94 -4.25
C VAL A 63 6.80 5.29 -4.40
N THR A 64 6.11 5.47 -5.53
CA THR A 64 5.28 6.64 -5.82
C THR A 64 3.79 6.28 -5.78
N ALA A 65 2.92 7.28 -5.73
CA ALA A 65 1.46 7.05 -5.85
C ALA A 65 1.05 6.43 -7.21
N LEU A 66 1.94 6.48 -8.20
CA LEU A 66 1.73 5.92 -9.54
C LEU A 66 2.39 4.55 -9.72
N LEU A 67 3.12 4.06 -8.71
CA LEU A 67 3.76 2.74 -8.77
C LEU A 67 2.67 1.68 -8.97
N LYS A 68 2.80 0.93 -10.07
CA LYS A 68 1.92 -0.19 -10.40
C LYS A 68 2.74 -1.46 -10.41
N GLU A 69 2.15 -2.55 -9.91
CA GLU A 69 2.72 -3.88 -10.11
C GLU A 69 2.89 -4.16 -11.61
N PRO A 70 4.00 -4.78 -12.04
CA PRO A 70 4.22 -5.13 -13.43
C PRO A 70 3.06 -5.94 -14.00
N ALA A 71 2.76 -5.74 -15.30
CA ALA A 71 1.64 -6.40 -15.96
C ALA A 71 1.63 -7.93 -15.79
N LEU A 72 2.82 -8.53 -15.68
CA LEU A 72 2.99 -9.98 -15.48
C LEU A 72 2.32 -10.48 -14.19
N LEU A 73 2.35 -9.70 -13.10
CA LEU A 73 1.67 -10.01 -11.84
C LEU A 73 0.14 -9.89 -11.97
N GLN A 74 -0.35 -9.21 -13.00
CA GLN A 74 -1.78 -8.96 -13.23
C GLN A 74 -2.43 -10.01 -14.16
N THR A 75 -1.66 -11.00 -14.64
CA THR A 75 -2.14 -12.03 -15.58
C THR A 75 -2.88 -13.19 -14.88
N ASP A 76 -2.51 -14.45 -15.18
CA ASP A 76 -3.09 -15.66 -14.61
C ASP A 76 -2.62 -15.90 -13.16
N ARG A 77 -3.43 -16.61 -12.36
CA ARG A 77 -3.17 -17.01 -10.98
C ARG A 77 -1.82 -17.72 -10.83
N GLN A 78 -1.48 -18.62 -11.75
CA GLN A 78 -0.21 -19.36 -11.66
C GLN A 78 0.98 -18.43 -11.89
N VAL A 79 0.96 -17.64 -12.98
CA VAL A 79 2.03 -16.67 -13.28
C VAL A 79 2.17 -15.68 -12.13
N ARG A 80 1.07 -15.15 -11.61
CA ARG A 80 1.06 -14.25 -10.45
C ARG A 80 1.70 -14.89 -9.20
N ALA A 81 1.38 -16.15 -8.92
CA ALA A 81 1.95 -16.85 -7.76
C ALA A 81 3.47 -17.08 -7.89
N GLU A 82 3.95 -17.39 -9.10
CA GLU A 82 5.38 -17.59 -9.39
C GLU A 82 6.15 -16.26 -9.40
N THR A 83 5.57 -15.19 -9.96
CA THR A 83 6.26 -13.91 -10.24
C THR A 83 6.25 -12.92 -9.08
N ARG A 84 5.22 -12.95 -8.24
CA ARG A 84 5.10 -12.02 -7.12
C ARG A 84 6.28 -12.06 -6.14
N PRO A 85 6.73 -13.23 -5.63
CA PRO A 85 7.91 -13.28 -4.77
C PRO A 85 9.16 -12.79 -5.49
N ILE A 86 9.32 -13.12 -6.78
CA ILE A 86 10.46 -12.65 -7.59
C ILE A 86 10.49 -11.12 -7.63
N TRP A 87 9.37 -10.47 -7.93
CA TRP A 87 9.33 -9.01 -8.02
C TRP A 87 9.57 -8.34 -6.66
N TYR A 88 8.91 -8.77 -5.59
CA TYR A 88 9.05 -8.11 -4.29
C TYR A 88 10.36 -8.43 -3.57
N GLN A 89 10.87 -9.66 -3.66
CA GLN A 89 12.07 -10.08 -2.93
C GLN A 89 13.34 -9.91 -3.77
N GLY A 90 13.21 -9.88 -5.11
CA GLY A 90 14.32 -9.64 -6.03
C GLY A 90 14.68 -8.18 -6.22
N ASN A 91 13.74 -7.26 -5.95
CA ASN A 91 13.97 -5.82 -6.07
C ASN A 91 14.23 -5.14 -4.73
N GLU A 92 14.84 -3.96 -4.82
CA GLU A 92 14.92 -2.99 -3.72
C GLU A 92 13.92 -1.89 -3.98
N PHE A 93 13.20 -1.49 -2.93
CA PHE A 93 12.25 -0.40 -2.99
C PHE A 93 12.74 0.73 -2.11
N TYR A 94 12.42 1.97 -2.47
CA TYR A 94 12.59 3.11 -1.58
C TYR A 94 11.40 4.05 -1.64
N SER A 95 11.08 4.68 -0.53
CA SER A 95 10.06 5.73 -0.47
C SER A 95 10.69 7.02 0.03
N ASP A 96 10.38 8.14 -0.61
CA ASP A 96 10.74 9.46 -0.10
C ASP A 96 9.63 9.94 0.85
N VAL A 97 10.02 10.19 2.10
CA VAL A 97 9.16 10.70 3.17
C VAL A 97 9.55 12.14 3.42
N HIS A 98 8.77 13.04 2.83
CA HIS A 98 8.92 14.47 3.01
C HIS A 98 8.07 14.98 4.18
N ASP A 99 8.60 15.89 4.97
CA ASP A 99 7.95 16.50 6.14
C ASP A 99 7.31 15.45 7.06
N CYS A 100 8.01 14.33 7.28
CA CYS A 100 7.54 13.20 8.08
C CYS A 100 6.18 12.62 7.63
N ASP A 101 5.71 12.88 6.41
CA ASP A 101 4.49 12.28 5.86
C ASP A 101 4.77 10.89 5.30
N ALA A 102 4.67 9.89 6.19
CA ALA A 102 4.90 8.50 5.83
C ALA A 102 3.65 7.80 5.26
N THR A 103 2.61 8.52 4.83
CA THR A 103 1.35 7.90 4.38
C THR A 103 1.56 6.89 3.25
N LEU A 104 2.40 7.24 2.27
CA LEU A 104 2.67 6.38 1.11
C LEU A 104 3.54 5.17 1.49
N ASP A 105 4.65 5.40 2.19
CA ASP A 105 5.54 4.35 2.71
C ASP A 105 4.75 3.34 3.56
N SER A 106 3.93 3.84 4.49
CA SER A 106 3.06 3.05 5.35
C SER A 106 2.12 2.14 4.57
N ARG A 107 1.41 2.71 3.58
CA ARG A 107 0.48 1.95 2.72
C ARG A 107 1.20 0.87 1.92
N PHE A 108 2.38 1.18 1.39
CA PHE A 108 3.16 0.22 0.63
C PHE A 108 3.65 -0.93 1.51
N ARG A 109 4.14 -0.64 2.72
CA ARG A 109 4.58 -1.67 3.69
C ARG A 109 3.44 -2.59 4.10
N VAL A 110 2.25 -2.05 4.35
CA VAL A 110 1.03 -2.85 4.61
C VAL A 110 0.70 -3.73 3.40
N HIS A 111 0.66 -3.14 2.20
CA HIS A 111 0.38 -3.86 0.96
C HIS A 111 1.35 -5.03 0.74
N VAL A 112 2.64 -4.83 1.00
CA VAL A 112 3.68 -5.87 0.91
C VAL A 112 3.47 -6.95 1.96
N ALA A 113 3.16 -6.59 3.21
CA ALA A 113 2.90 -7.55 4.28
C ALA A 113 1.67 -8.44 3.96
N ASP A 114 0.64 -7.86 3.35
CA ASP A 114 -0.58 -8.58 2.93
C ASP A 114 -0.34 -9.61 1.82
N GLN A 115 0.79 -9.51 1.10
CA GLN A 115 1.14 -10.50 0.07
C GLN A 115 1.52 -11.88 0.64
N LYS A 116 1.78 -11.99 1.95
CA LYS A 116 2.13 -13.25 2.64
C LYS A 116 3.26 -14.02 1.96
N LEU A 117 4.28 -13.28 1.50
CA LEU A 117 5.43 -13.86 0.80
C LEU A 117 6.20 -14.79 1.74
N GLN A 118 6.61 -15.94 1.22
CA GLN A 118 7.52 -16.84 1.92
C GLN A 118 8.97 -16.48 1.54
N GLY A 119 9.89 -16.53 2.51
CA GLY A 119 11.33 -16.32 2.24
C GLY A 119 11.86 -14.97 2.73
N PRO A 120 12.86 -14.39 2.04
CA PRO A 120 13.54 -13.17 2.47
C PRO A 120 12.60 -11.99 2.67
N VAL A 121 13.00 -11.09 3.58
CA VAL A 121 12.29 -9.83 3.85
C VAL A 121 12.48 -8.89 2.68
N VAL A 122 11.39 -8.27 2.23
CA VAL A 122 11.40 -7.23 1.18
C VAL A 122 12.23 -6.04 1.67
N ARG A 123 13.20 -5.61 0.85
CA ARG A 123 14.08 -4.48 1.17
C ARG A 123 13.38 -3.18 0.80
N ILE A 124 12.99 -2.41 1.81
CA ILE A 124 12.31 -1.11 1.64
C ILE A 124 13.10 -0.05 2.41
N GLY A 125 13.87 0.75 1.68
CA GLY A 125 14.52 1.95 2.19
C GLY A 125 13.54 3.11 2.33
N THR A 126 13.87 4.06 3.19
CA THR A 126 13.11 5.29 3.34
C THR A 126 14.10 6.44 3.31
N LEU A 127 13.96 7.33 2.33
CA LEU A 127 14.67 8.61 2.31
C LEU A 127 13.82 9.61 3.07
N MET A 128 14.42 10.37 3.96
CA MET A 128 13.70 11.31 4.81
C MET A 128 14.20 12.72 4.56
N SER A 129 13.27 13.65 4.40
CA SER A 129 13.57 15.07 4.26
C SER A 129 12.47 15.92 4.88
N GLY A 130 12.79 17.13 5.35
CA GLY A 130 11.80 18.03 5.91
C GLY A 130 11.34 17.66 7.33
N LYS A 131 10.71 18.62 7.99
CA LYS A 131 10.37 18.57 9.43
C LYS A 131 8.94 19.04 9.63
N CYS A 132 8.05 18.13 9.93
CA CYS A 132 6.72 18.47 10.42
C CYS A 132 6.36 17.58 11.60
N TRP A 133 6.30 18.20 12.78
CA TRP A 133 6.04 17.47 14.01
C TRP A 133 4.67 16.80 14.00
N SER A 134 3.66 17.49 13.44
CA SER A 134 2.30 16.96 13.39
C SER A 134 2.18 15.68 12.56
N ASN A 135 2.93 15.59 11.46
CA ASN A 135 3.01 14.38 10.63
C ASN A 135 3.76 13.26 11.35
N LEU A 136 4.87 13.56 12.05
CA LEU A 136 5.59 12.58 12.85
C LEU A 136 4.72 11.98 13.97
N VAL A 137 3.91 12.79 14.66
CA VAL A 137 2.97 12.30 15.69
C VAL A 137 1.91 11.40 15.08
N ARG A 138 1.39 11.75 13.89
CA ARG A 138 0.44 10.89 13.15
C ARG A 138 1.08 9.54 12.81
N TRP A 139 2.31 9.56 12.29
CA TRP A 139 3.06 8.35 11.97
C TRP A 139 3.30 7.48 13.22
N CYS A 140 3.69 8.09 14.33
CA CYS A 140 3.83 7.40 15.62
C CYS A 140 2.51 6.76 16.07
N LYS A 141 1.37 7.40 15.81
CA LYS A 141 0.04 6.86 16.13
C LYS A 141 -0.31 5.65 15.29
N ASP A 142 0.01 5.67 14.00
CA ASP A 142 -0.17 4.52 13.10
C ASP A 142 0.70 3.33 13.53
N LEU A 143 1.93 3.62 13.97
CA LEU A 143 2.87 2.63 14.49
C LEU A 143 2.41 2.04 15.83
N TRP A 144 1.85 2.88 16.72
CA TRP A 144 1.23 2.47 17.98
C TRP A 144 0.03 1.54 17.73
N ASN A 145 -0.78 1.82 16.70
CA ASN A 145 -1.90 0.97 16.25
C ASN A 145 -1.47 -0.32 15.53
N GLN A 146 -0.16 -0.56 15.35
CA GLN A 146 0.40 -1.71 14.62
C GLN A 146 0.07 -1.73 13.13
N ASN A 147 -0.25 -0.58 12.56
CA ASN A 147 -0.48 -0.47 11.12
C ASN A 147 0.85 -0.51 10.34
N VAL A 148 1.97 -0.17 10.99
CA VAL A 148 3.28 -0.03 10.33
C VAL A 148 4.44 -0.51 11.20
N PRO A 149 5.54 -0.99 10.59
CA PRO A 149 6.76 -1.31 11.31
C PRO A 149 7.48 -0.03 11.79
N ALA A 150 8.29 -0.17 12.83
CA ALA A 150 9.12 0.92 13.35
C ALA A 150 10.42 1.07 12.56
N LEU A 151 10.87 2.32 12.42
CA LEU A 151 12.24 2.59 12.02
C LEU A 151 13.20 2.15 13.14
N ALA A 152 14.16 1.30 12.82
CA ALA A 152 15.19 0.87 13.76
C ALA A 152 16.31 1.92 13.80
N PRO A 153 16.84 2.28 14.99
CA PRO A 153 18.02 3.13 15.09
C PRO A 153 19.22 2.53 14.36
N ALA A 154 20.00 3.36 13.66
CA ALA A 154 21.24 2.99 12.98
C ALA A 154 22.37 3.94 13.38
N GLU A 155 23.63 3.46 13.29
CA GLU A 155 24.81 4.22 13.74
C GLU A 155 25.11 5.44 12.88
N ASP A 156 24.71 5.42 11.61
CA ASP A 156 24.95 6.43 10.59
C ASP A 156 23.80 7.44 10.41
N MET A 157 22.80 7.39 11.29
CA MET A 157 21.66 8.31 11.24
C MET A 157 22.07 9.76 11.42
N ASN A 158 21.50 10.64 10.59
CA ASN A 158 21.59 12.06 10.84
C ASN A 158 20.71 12.49 12.03
N ALA A 159 20.84 13.73 12.49
CA ALA A 159 20.10 14.23 13.65
C ALA A 159 18.58 14.17 13.48
N GLU A 160 18.07 14.34 12.26
CA GLU A 160 16.63 14.31 11.97
C GLU A 160 16.09 12.87 12.05
N GLU A 161 16.81 11.93 11.44
CA GLU A 161 16.51 10.50 11.50
C GLU A 161 16.55 9.96 12.93
N ALA A 162 17.52 10.40 13.73
CA ALA A 162 17.62 10.03 15.14
C ALA A 162 16.40 10.49 15.97
N VAL A 163 15.88 11.69 15.70
CA VAL A 163 14.65 12.19 16.34
C VAL A 163 13.44 11.33 15.95
N ILE A 164 13.30 11.01 14.66
CA ILE A 164 12.21 10.15 14.15
C ILE A 164 12.29 8.76 14.77
N ALA A 165 13.49 8.14 14.79
CA ALA A 165 13.72 6.83 15.40
C ALA A 165 13.42 6.84 16.90
N ALA A 166 13.80 7.88 17.63
CA ALA A 166 13.47 8.04 19.05
C ALA A 166 11.95 8.15 19.27
N ALA A 167 11.25 8.94 18.44
CA ALA A 167 9.79 9.05 18.49
C ALA A 167 9.10 7.70 18.22
N HIS A 168 9.57 6.96 17.21
CA HIS A 168 9.10 5.60 16.91
C HIS A 168 9.35 4.62 18.06
N GLN A 169 10.49 4.73 18.74
CA GLN A 169 10.79 3.90 19.91
C GLN A 169 9.86 4.20 21.07
N ILE A 170 9.57 5.48 21.35
CA ILE A 170 8.57 5.90 22.34
C ILE A 170 7.22 5.26 22.01
N ALA A 171 6.75 5.41 20.76
CA ALA A 171 5.48 4.83 20.31
C ALA A 171 5.43 3.31 20.46
N THR A 172 6.50 2.62 20.09
CA THR A 172 6.62 1.16 20.19
C THR A 172 6.57 0.69 21.65
N GLN A 173 7.28 1.37 22.55
CA GLN A 173 7.31 1.03 23.98
C GLN A 173 5.96 1.30 24.67
N HIS A 174 5.19 2.28 24.18
CA HIS A 174 3.87 2.62 24.70
C HIS A 174 2.72 1.82 24.08
N ARG A 175 2.97 0.81 23.23
CA ARG A 175 1.91 0.01 22.56
C ARG A 175 0.87 -0.62 23.49
N LYS A 176 1.23 -0.91 24.74
CA LYS A 176 0.32 -1.51 25.74
C LYS A 176 -0.31 -0.49 26.69
N ARG A 177 -0.06 0.80 26.45
CA ARG A 177 -0.47 1.92 27.31
C ARG A 177 -1.44 2.83 26.52
N PRO A 178 -2.29 3.60 27.19
CA PRO A 178 -3.15 4.57 26.51
C PRO A 178 -2.35 5.53 25.63
N TRP A 179 -2.88 5.88 24.45
CA TRP A 179 -2.22 6.81 23.52
C TRP A 179 -1.85 8.15 24.18
N ALA A 180 -2.66 8.64 25.11
CA ALA A 180 -2.38 9.89 25.84
C ALA A 180 -1.03 9.87 26.59
N GLU A 181 -0.61 8.72 27.12
CA GLU A 181 0.71 8.59 27.77
C GLU A 181 1.86 8.66 26.75
N CYS A 182 1.66 8.05 25.58
CA CYS A 182 2.61 8.14 24.47
C CYS A 182 2.71 9.58 23.94
N GLU A 183 1.58 10.25 23.75
CA GLU A 183 1.51 11.62 23.25
C GLU A 183 2.19 12.60 24.20
N GLU A 184 2.05 12.42 25.51
CA GLU A 184 2.78 13.21 26.50
C GLU A 184 4.29 12.99 26.44
N ALA A 185 4.75 11.73 26.28
CA ALA A 185 6.18 11.45 26.09
C ALA A 185 6.73 12.07 24.80
N LEU A 186 5.97 12.02 23.70
CA LEU A 186 6.30 12.69 22.45
C LEU A 186 6.34 14.22 22.63
N ARG A 187 5.42 14.81 23.41
CA ARG A 187 5.42 16.24 23.72
C ARG A 187 6.69 16.68 24.45
N ILE A 188 7.17 15.87 25.40
CA ILE A 188 8.45 16.10 26.11
C ILE A 188 9.62 16.02 25.13
N LEU A 189 9.65 15.01 24.25
CA LEU A 189 10.66 14.91 23.19
C LEU A 189 10.65 16.16 22.29
N ARG A 190 9.47 16.61 21.84
CA ARG A 190 9.33 17.84 21.03
C ARG A 190 9.98 19.04 21.70
N PHE A 191 9.72 19.23 23.00
CA PHE A 191 10.26 20.35 23.74
C PHE A 191 11.79 20.37 23.72
N VAL A 192 12.42 19.21 23.93
CA VAL A 192 13.89 19.07 23.89
C VAL A 192 14.41 19.33 22.47
N VAL A 193 13.82 18.69 21.47
CA VAL A 193 14.27 18.81 20.08
C VAL A 193 14.12 20.24 19.56
N CYS A 194 13.03 20.94 19.88
CA CYS A 194 12.84 22.35 19.50
C CYS A 194 13.89 23.29 20.11
N LYS A 195 14.55 22.90 21.22
CA LYS A 195 15.67 23.68 21.80
C LYS A 195 16.99 23.44 21.08
N LEU A 196 17.15 22.28 20.45
CA LEU A 196 18.34 21.92 19.69
C LEU A 196 18.23 22.38 18.23
N ASP A 197 17.03 22.33 17.66
CA ASP A 197 16.76 22.65 16.27
C ASP A 197 15.33 23.24 16.11
N ASN A 198 15.28 24.53 15.77
CA ASN A 198 14.03 25.26 15.58
C ASN A 198 13.20 24.75 14.39
N GLY A 199 13.77 23.95 13.48
CA GLY A 199 13.04 23.35 12.36
C GLY A 199 11.87 22.45 12.79
N TRP A 200 11.89 21.93 14.03
CA TRP A 200 10.83 21.08 14.59
C TRP A 200 9.65 21.84 15.22
N THR A 201 9.66 23.16 15.15
CA THR A 201 8.58 23.99 15.68
C THR A 201 7.34 24.02 14.78
N ALA A 202 7.51 23.72 13.49
CA ALA A 202 6.44 23.63 12.50
C ALA A 202 5.48 22.43 12.72
#